data_AF-A0A353YZL2-F1
#
_entry.id   AF-A0A353YZL2-F1
#
_cell.length_a   1.000
_cell.length_b   1.000
_cell.length_c   1.000
_cell.angle_alpha   90.00
_cell.angle_beta   90.00
_cell.angle_gamma   90.00
#
_symmetry.space_group_name_H-M   'P 1'
#
loop_
_entity.id
_entity.type
_entity.pdbx_description
1 polymer ?
#
loop_
_entity_poly.entity_id
_entity_poly.type
_entity_poly.pdbx_seq_one_letter_code
_entity_poly.pdbx_strand_id
1 'polypeptide(L)'
;MSLYLIIMLVSIAVPFALSFEKNLMLYKRWKYLFPAIGLSMIPYLIWDVAFTKNGVWGFNPAYHGNVVILGLPLEEILFFAIIPYACVFTYYVFKFHFPRYTLSPKWTMIFSYISVVFALVFTFIYRDRIYTAVNLLFFAIVIYRANILNREMLGRFLLVFPVLCIPFVIVNGILTGTGIENEIVWYNNNEIIGWRLGTIPFEDFFYAFSLIVLNLLLLELFEKWDLKRKAK
;
A
#
# COMPACT_ATOMS: atom_id res chain seq x y z
N MET A 1 -24.99 -7.76 2.39
CA MET A 1 -24.21 -6.52 2.14
C MET A 1 -22.76 -6.93 2.13
N SER A 2 -21.97 -6.53 1.13
CA SER A 2 -20.55 -6.90 1.09
C SER A 2 -19.85 -6.32 2.32
N LEU A 3 -19.34 -7.19 3.20
CA LEU A 3 -18.52 -6.77 4.33
C LEU A 3 -17.26 -6.07 3.84
N TYR A 4 -16.69 -6.56 2.73
CA TYR A 4 -15.54 -5.94 2.11
C TYR A 4 -15.83 -4.47 1.75
N LEU A 5 -16.95 -4.18 1.08
CA LEU A 5 -17.32 -2.80 0.74
C LEU A 5 -17.52 -1.92 1.99
N ILE A 6 -18.09 -2.44 3.07
CA ILE A 6 -18.25 -1.69 4.33
C ILE A 6 -16.89 -1.28 4.88
N ILE A 7 -15.94 -2.22 4.94
CA ILE A 7 -14.57 -1.95 5.41
C ILE A 7 -13.97 -0.81 4.58
N MET A 8 -14.07 -0.91 3.25
CA MET A 8 -13.58 0.13 2.33
C MET A 8 -14.18 1.50 2.58
N LEU A 9 -15.51 1.58 2.75
CA LEU A 9 -16.21 2.85 3.01
C LEU A 9 -15.83 3.45 4.37
N VAL A 10 -15.68 2.62 5.41
CA VAL A 10 -15.25 3.08 6.74
C VAL A 10 -13.81 3.59 6.69
N SER A 11 -12.91 2.90 5.99
CA SER A 11 -11.51 3.30 5.86
C SER A 11 -11.33 4.66 5.18
N ILE A 12 -12.20 5.02 4.22
CA ILE A 12 -12.10 6.31 3.51
C ILE A 12 -12.87 7.46 4.15
N ALA A 13 -13.89 7.16 4.98
CA ALA A 13 -14.83 8.17 5.47
C ALA A 13 -14.14 9.39 6.11
N VAL A 14 -13.25 9.15 7.09
CA VAL A 14 -12.52 10.22 7.79
C VAL A 14 -11.48 10.90 6.88
N PRO A 15 -10.58 10.17 6.19
CA PRO A 15 -9.64 10.78 5.25
C PRO A 15 -10.30 11.66 4.19
N PHE A 16 -11.40 11.20 3.60
CA PHE A 16 -12.10 11.94 2.56
C PHE A 16 -12.79 13.18 3.11
N ALA A 17 -13.53 13.07 4.22
CA ALA A 17 -14.19 14.22 4.84
C ALA A 17 -13.18 15.31 5.23
N LEU A 18 -12.05 14.91 5.83
CA LEU A 18 -11.01 15.84 6.26
C LEU A 18 -10.09 16.32 5.13
N SER A 19 -10.21 15.77 3.91
CA SER A 19 -9.42 16.24 2.77
C SER A 19 -9.76 17.67 2.34
N PHE A 20 -10.95 18.16 2.73
CA PHE A 20 -11.43 19.52 2.51
C PHE A 20 -11.09 20.49 3.64
N GLU A 21 -10.44 20.01 4.71
CA GLU A 21 -10.03 20.84 5.83
C GLU A 21 -9.07 21.94 5.33
N LYS A 22 -9.25 23.17 5.86
CA LYS A 22 -8.66 24.40 5.32
C LYS A 22 -7.15 24.46 5.43
N ASN A 23 -6.56 23.74 6.38
CA ASN A 23 -5.13 23.73 6.62
C ASN A 23 -4.42 22.64 5.80
N LEU A 24 -5.05 21.46 5.65
CA LEU A 24 -4.47 20.36 4.88
C LEU A 24 -4.71 20.50 3.38
N MET A 25 -5.94 20.82 2.98
CA MET A 25 -6.41 20.99 1.59
C MET A 25 -5.89 19.92 0.61
N LEU A 26 -5.94 18.65 0.99
CA LEU A 26 -5.48 17.54 0.14
C LEU A 26 -6.22 17.52 -1.21
N TYR A 27 -7.48 17.97 -1.25
CA TYR A 27 -8.24 18.09 -2.50
C TYR A 27 -7.54 18.91 -3.59
N LYS A 28 -6.71 19.90 -3.21
CA LYS A 28 -5.93 20.69 -4.19
C LYS A 28 -4.83 19.87 -4.87
N ARG A 29 -4.44 18.75 -4.27
CA ARG A 29 -3.42 17.81 -4.77
C ARG A 29 -4.01 16.64 -5.55
N TRP A 30 -5.35 16.53 -5.66
CA TRP A 30 -6.03 15.45 -6.37
C TRP A 30 -5.61 15.28 -7.83
N LYS A 31 -5.30 16.40 -8.51
CA LYS A 31 -4.76 16.38 -9.88
C LYS A 31 -3.43 15.63 -10.01
N TYR A 32 -2.69 15.40 -8.92
CA TYR A 32 -1.49 14.59 -8.88
C TYR A 32 -1.74 13.23 -8.20
N LEU A 33 -2.58 13.21 -7.16
CA LEU A 33 -2.89 12.00 -6.40
C LEU A 33 -3.65 10.98 -7.25
N PHE A 34 -4.68 11.36 -8.00
CA PHE A 34 -5.46 10.39 -8.79
C PHE A 34 -4.64 9.76 -9.93
N PRO A 35 -3.81 10.51 -10.69
CA PRO A 35 -2.88 9.88 -11.62
C PRO A 35 -1.84 8.99 -10.93
N ALA A 36 -1.37 9.36 -9.74
CA ALA A 36 -0.42 8.53 -8.98
C ALA A 36 -1.05 7.21 -8.54
N ILE A 37 -2.26 7.25 -7.99
CA ILE A 37 -3.08 6.08 -7.66
C ILE A 37 -3.30 5.22 -8.90
N GLY A 38 -3.80 5.81 -9.99
CA GLY A 38 -4.07 5.12 -11.24
C GLY A 38 -2.85 4.42 -11.84
N LEU A 39 -1.67 5.05 -11.78
CA LEU A 39 -0.44 4.43 -12.29
C LEU A 39 0.13 3.40 -11.32
N SER A 40 0.02 3.64 -10.00
CA SER A 40 0.54 2.74 -8.97
C SER A 40 -0.20 1.42 -8.92
N MET A 41 -1.52 1.40 -9.16
CA MET A 41 -2.33 0.18 -9.07
C MET A 41 -2.08 -0.82 -10.19
N ILE A 42 -1.52 -0.38 -11.33
CA ILE A 42 -1.31 -1.24 -12.51
C ILE A 42 -0.49 -2.50 -12.19
N PRO A 43 0.74 -2.41 -11.63
CA PRO A 43 1.51 -3.62 -11.30
C PRO A 43 0.79 -4.56 -10.34
N TYR A 44 0.05 -4.02 -9.37
CA TYR A 44 -0.68 -4.81 -8.38
C TYR A 44 -1.88 -5.53 -9.01
N LEU A 45 -2.70 -4.83 -9.80
CA LEU A 45 -3.81 -5.45 -10.52
C LEU A 45 -3.35 -6.53 -11.49
N ILE A 46 -2.21 -6.32 -12.17
CA ILE A 46 -1.64 -7.32 -13.09
C ILE A 46 -1.32 -8.61 -12.35
N TRP A 47 -0.58 -8.53 -11.24
CA TRP A 47 -0.24 -9.75 -10.51
C TRP A 47 -1.43 -10.31 -9.75
N ASP A 48 -2.42 -9.51 -9.35
CA ASP A 48 -3.54 -9.98 -8.53
C ASP A 48 -4.47 -10.84 -9.38
N VAL A 49 -4.72 -10.41 -10.62
CA VAL A 49 -5.41 -11.21 -11.63
C VAL A 49 -4.66 -12.53 -11.87
N ALA A 50 -3.34 -12.47 -11.97
CA ALA A 50 -2.52 -13.67 -12.16
C ALA A 50 -2.55 -14.61 -10.93
N PHE A 51 -2.43 -14.07 -9.72
CA PHE A 51 -2.40 -14.81 -8.47
C PHE A 51 -3.76 -15.45 -8.16
N THR A 52 -4.84 -14.72 -8.40
CA THR A 52 -6.20 -15.23 -8.23
C THR A 52 -6.47 -16.37 -9.22
N LYS A 53 -6.03 -16.22 -10.48
CA LYS A 53 -6.16 -17.29 -11.50
C LYS A 53 -5.36 -18.54 -11.15
N ASN A 54 -4.20 -18.41 -10.50
CA ASN A 54 -3.33 -19.53 -10.15
C ASN A 54 -3.57 -20.09 -8.74
N GLY A 55 -4.58 -19.59 -8.00
CA GLY A 55 -4.88 -20.05 -6.65
C GLY A 55 -3.78 -19.74 -5.63
N VAL A 56 -3.01 -18.67 -5.86
CA VAL A 56 -2.00 -18.15 -4.93
C VAL A 56 -2.68 -17.48 -3.73
N TRP A 57 -3.73 -16.72 -4.03
CA TRP A 57 -4.66 -16.15 -3.08
C TRP A 57 -6.02 -16.01 -3.76
N GLY A 58 -7.05 -15.64 -3.02
CA GLY A 58 -8.34 -15.36 -3.62
C GLY A 58 -9.35 -14.80 -2.66
N PHE A 59 -10.59 -14.68 -3.13
CA PHE A 59 -11.66 -13.99 -2.45
C PHE A 59 -12.80 -14.93 -2.11
N ASN A 60 -13.40 -14.74 -0.95
CA ASN A 60 -14.56 -15.50 -0.52
C ASN A 60 -15.86 -14.83 -1.01
N PRO A 61 -16.66 -15.51 -1.87
CA PRO A 61 -17.90 -14.95 -2.42
C PRO A 61 -18.95 -14.57 -1.38
N ALA A 62 -18.84 -15.07 -0.14
CA ALA A 62 -19.74 -14.70 0.95
C ALA A 62 -19.59 -13.23 1.39
N TYR A 63 -18.43 -12.60 1.12
CA TYR A 63 -18.07 -11.29 1.69
C TYR A 63 -17.93 -10.14 0.68
N HIS A 64 -17.96 -10.43 -0.62
CA HIS A 64 -17.90 -9.42 -1.68
C HIS A 64 -19.17 -9.42 -2.56
N GLY A 65 -19.36 -8.37 -3.36
CA GLY A 65 -20.47 -8.27 -4.28
C GLY A 65 -20.36 -9.23 -5.48
N ASN A 66 -21.41 -9.28 -6.30
CA ASN A 66 -21.46 -10.15 -7.49
C ASN A 66 -20.66 -9.61 -8.68
N VAL A 67 -20.13 -8.38 -8.59
CA VAL A 67 -19.35 -7.77 -9.67
C VAL A 67 -17.91 -8.23 -9.55
N VAL A 68 -17.51 -9.15 -10.43
CA VAL A 68 -16.16 -9.71 -10.50
C VAL A 68 -15.57 -9.41 -11.88
N ILE A 69 -14.43 -8.72 -11.91
CA ILE A 69 -13.74 -8.29 -13.12
C ILE A 69 -12.37 -8.96 -13.15
N LEU A 70 -12.08 -9.76 -14.18
CA LEU A 70 -10.83 -10.51 -14.33
C LEU A 70 -10.48 -11.38 -13.10
N GLY A 71 -11.50 -11.92 -12.41
CA GLY A 71 -11.32 -12.72 -11.20
C GLY A 71 -11.20 -11.93 -9.90
N LEU A 72 -11.17 -10.59 -9.96
CA LEU A 72 -11.13 -9.72 -8.80
C LEU A 72 -12.51 -9.16 -8.49
N PRO A 73 -12.98 -9.19 -7.23
CA PRO A 73 -14.20 -8.48 -6.86
C PRO A 73 -14.00 -6.96 -7.05
N LEU A 74 -15.08 -6.24 -7.37
CA LEU A 74 -15.03 -4.79 -7.52
C LEU A 74 -14.42 -4.10 -6.29
N GLU A 75 -14.70 -4.62 -5.10
CA GLU A 75 -14.16 -4.16 -3.83
C GLU A 75 -12.63 -4.22 -3.78
N GLU A 76 -12.00 -5.24 -4.37
CA GLU A 76 -10.54 -5.33 -4.48
C GLU A 76 -9.98 -4.27 -5.42
N ILE A 77 -10.64 -4.01 -6.55
CA ILE A 77 -10.20 -2.95 -7.46
C ILE A 77 -10.31 -1.58 -6.79
N LEU A 78 -11.36 -1.37 -5.99
CA LEU A 78 -11.54 -0.16 -5.19
C LEU A 78 -10.53 -0.07 -4.05
N PHE A 79 -10.02 -1.19 -3.51
CA PHE A 79 -8.96 -1.24 -2.51
C PHE A 79 -7.74 -0.43 -2.94
N PHE A 80 -7.30 -0.61 -4.19
CA PHE A 80 -6.17 0.12 -4.77
C PHE A 80 -6.37 1.62 -4.94
N ALA A 81 -7.61 2.11 -4.90
CA ALA A 81 -7.88 3.54 -4.92
C ALA A 81 -8.02 4.09 -3.49
N ILE A 82 -8.81 3.40 -2.68
CA ILE A 82 -9.27 3.91 -1.38
C ILE A 82 -8.18 3.80 -0.31
N ILE A 83 -7.53 2.64 -0.16
CA ILE A 83 -6.53 2.48 0.90
C ILE A 83 -5.31 3.39 0.64
N PRO A 84 -4.74 3.45 -0.58
CA PRO A 84 -3.68 4.42 -0.87
C PRO A 84 -4.11 5.86 -0.63
N TYR A 85 -5.34 6.25 -0.96
CA TYR A 85 -5.87 7.57 -0.64
C TYR A 85 -5.82 7.85 0.86
N ALA A 86 -6.34 6.95 1.69
CA ALA A 86 -6.37 7.08 3.15
C ALA A 86 -4.96 7.16 3.76
N CYS A 87 -4.04 6.35 3.25
CA CYS A 87 -2.65 6.34 3.70
C CYS A 87 -1.90 7.62 3.28
N VAL A 88 -2.09 8.10 2.05
CA VAL A 88 -1.50 9.36 1.58
C VAL A 88 -2.06 10.54 2.38
N PHE A 89 -3.37 10.55 2.67
CA PHE A 89 -3.98 11.55 3.54
C PHE A 89 -3.28 11.60 4.90
N THR A 90 -3.14 10.44 5.57
CA THR A 90 -2.46 10.35 6.87
C THR A 90 -1.01 10.83 6.78
N TYR A 91 -0.28 10.48 5.71
CA TYR A 91 1.07 10.99 5.47
C TYR A 91 1.11 12.53 5.41
N TYR A 92 0.17 13.16 4.70
CA TYR A 92 0.10 14.61 4.62
C TYR A 92 -0.34 15.28 5.93
N VAL A 93 -1.20 14.64 6.71
CA VAL A 93 -1.54 15.10 8.08
C VAL A 93 -0.29 15.16 8.94
N PHE A 94 0.53 14.11 8.93
CA PHE A 94 1.81 14.11 9.64
C PHE A 94 2.79 15.13 9.06
N LYS A 95 2.84 15.27 7.73
CA LYS A 95 3.68 16.28 7.07
C LYS A 95 3.32 17.71 7.49
N PHE A 96 2.03 17.98 7.65
CA PHE A 96 1.50 19.28 8.06
C PHE A 96 1.74 19.57 9.54
N HIS A 97 1.34 18.67 10.45
CA HIS A 97 1.46 18.90 11.90
C HIS A 97 2.88 18.71 12.43
N PHE A 98 3.68 17.86 11.79
CA PHE A 98 5.04 17.54 12.22
C PHE A 98 6.04 17.73 11.07
N PRO A 99 6.27 18.98 10.61
CA PRO A 99 7.08 19.26 9.42
C PRO A 99 8.53 18.81 9.57
N ARG A 100 9.07 18.77 10.79
CA ARG A 100 10.43 18.30 11.09
C ARG A 100 10.53 16.79 11.38
N TYR A 101 9.41 16.07 11.37
CA TYR A 101 9.36 14.65 11.69
C TYR A 101 9.77 13.82 10.48
N THR A 102 11.08 13.66 10.31
CA THR A 102 11.70 12.82 9.28
C THR A 102 12.96 12.19 9.84
N LEU A 103 13.25 10.95 9.43
CA LEU A 103 14.57 10.36 9.68
C LEU A 103 15.66 11.18 8.99
N SER A 104 16.86 11.14 9.57
CA SER A 104 18.02 11.77 8.93
C SER A 104 18.30 11.10 7.58
N PRO A 105 18.86 11.83 6.60
CA PRO A 105 19.21 11.24 5.30
C PRO A 105 20.15 10.04 5.41
N LYS A 106 21.10 10.08 6.35
CA LYS A 106 22.03 8.98 6.62
C LYS A 106 21.29 7.72 7.08
N TRP A 107 20.40 7.85 8.08
CA TRP A 107 19.66 6.70 8.62
C TRP A 107 18.62 6.17 7.64
N THR A 108 17.96 7.04 6.89
CA THR A 108 17.04 6.64 5.81
C THR A 108 17.76 5.78 4.77
N MET A 109 18.96 6.20 4.36
CA MET A 109 19.77 5.46 3.39
C MET A 109 20.23 4.10 3.93
N ILE A 110 20.75 4.06 5.17
CA ILE A 110 21.19 2.82 5.82
C ILE A 110 20.01 1.84 5.92
N PHE A 111 18.88 2.30 6.45
CA PHE A 111 17.67 1.49 6.55
C PHE A 111 17.26 0.95 5.18
N SER A 112 17.19 1.81 4.16
CA SER A 112 16.79 1.41 2.80
C SER A 112 17.68 0.32 2.24
N TYR A 113 19.01 0.44 2.35
CA TYR A 113 19.92 -0.59 1.83
C TYR A 113 19.85 -1.89 2.61
N ILE A 114 19.71 -1.84 3.94
CA ILE A 114 19.50 -3.04 4.76
C ILE A 114 18.19 -3.73 4.33
N SER A 115 17.10 -2.98 4.17
CA SER A 115 15.82 -3.51 3.71
C SER A 115 15.89 -4.12 2.30
N VAL A 116 16.64 -3.50 1.38
CA VAL A 116 16.89 -4.06 0.04
C VAL A 116 17.63 -5.38 0.13
N VAL A 117 18.73 -5.44 0.87
CA VAL A 117 19.52 -6.68 1.01
C VAL A 117 18.67 -7.78 1.66
N PHE A 118 17.95 -7.46 2.74
CA PHE A 118 17.01 -8.37 3.38
C PHE A 118 15.99 -8.94 2.38
N ALA A 119 15.32 -8.06 1.64
CA ALA A 119 14.28 -8.44 0.70
C ALA A 119 14.82 -9.28 -0.47
N LEU A 120 16.01 -8.96 -1.00
CA LEU A 120 16.65 -9.75 -2.06
C LEU A 120 17.09 -11.14 -1.58
N VAL A 121 17.66 -11.23 -0.36
CA VAL A 121 18.03 -12.51 0.25
C VAL A 121 16.80 -13.38 0.45
N PHE A 122 15.73 -12.83 1.02
CA PHE A 122 14.50 -13.59 1.25
C PHE A 122 13.78 -13.95 -0.05
N THR A 123 13.80 -13.08 -1.06
CA THR A 123 13.32 -13.42 -2.41
C THR A 123 14.05 -14.64 -2.97
N PHE A 124 15.38 -14.71 -2.80
CA PHE A 124 16.17 -15.84 -3.29
C PHE A 124 15.91 -17.15 -2.51
N ILE A 125 15.78 -17.06 -1.18
CA ILE A 125 15.49 -18.20 -0.31
C ILE A 125 14.09 -18.76 -0.58
N TYR A 126 13.09 -17.90 -0.75
CA TYR A 126 11.69 -18.27 -0.93
C TYR A 126 11.21 -18.13 -2.38
N ARG A 127 12.11 -18.29 -3.36
CA ARG A 127 11.80 -18.14 -4.79
C ARG A 127 10.72 -19.10 -5.30
N ASP A 128 10.54 -20.24 -4.63
CA ASP A 128 9.53 -21.25 -4.96
C ASP A 128 8.15 -20.89 -4.38
N ARG A 129 8.04 -19.80 -3.61
CA ARG A 129 6.80 -19.28 -3.03
C ARG A 129 6.48 -17.94 -3.69
N ILE A 130 5.60 -17.96 -4.70
CA ILE A 130 5.52 -16.85 -5.66
C ILE A 130 5.02 -15.56 -5.00
N TYR A 131 4.10 -15.66 -4.02
CA TYR A 131 3.59 -14.50 -3.30
C TYR A 131 4.70 -13.83 -2.48
N THR A 132 5.50 -14.63 -1.76
CA THR A 132 6.68 -14.14 -1.02
C THR A 132 7.69 -13.48 -1.93
N ALA A 133 8.09 -14.16 -3.01
CA ALA A 133 9.14 -13.71 -3.90
C ALA A 133 8.79 -12.39 -4.60
N VAL A 134 7.57 -12.28 -5.15
CA VAL A 134 7.14 -11.10 -5.89
C VAL A 134 6.99 -9.89 -4.96
N ASN A 135 6.37 -10.06 -3.79
CA ASN A 135 6.17 -8.96 -2.84
C ASN A 135 7.49 -8.38 -2.34
N LEU A 136 8.43 -9.24 -1.95
CA LEU A 136 9.74 -8.80 -1.45
C LEU A 136 10.59 -8.18 -2.55
N LEU A 137 10.60 -8.74 -3.76
CA LEU A 137 11.32 -8.18 -4.89
C LEU A 137 10.78 -6.79 -5.26
N PHE A 138 9.45 -6.65 -5.32
CA PHE A 138 8.82 -5.37 -5.65
C PHE A 138 9.07 -4.32 -4.57
N PHE A 139 8.98 -4.72 -3.30
CA PHE A 139 9.37 -3.87 -2.17
C PHE A 139 10.82 -3.39 -2.28
N ALA A 140 11.77 -4.28 -2.60
CA ALA A 140 13.18 -3.92 -2.77
C ALA A 140 13.37 -2.87 -3.87
N ILE A 141 12.69 -3.03 -5.01
CA ILE A 141 12.72 -2.06 -6.11
C ILE A 141 12.15 -0.72 -5.66
N VAL A 142 10.97 -0.71 -5.05
CA VAL A 142 10.29 0.53 -4.66
C VAL A 142 11.09 1.30 -3.61
N ILE A 143 11.56 0.65 -2.55
CA ILE A 143 12.32 1.33 -1.48
C ILE A 143 13.67 1.85 -2.00
N TYR A 144 14.36 1.09 -2.87
CA TYR A 144 15.59 1.54 -3.53
C TYR A 144 15.35 2.79 -4.38
N ARG A 145 14.32 2.76 -5.23
CA ARG A 145 13.97 3.89 -6.11
C ARG A 145 13.54 5.12 -5.30
N ALA A 146 12.75 4.93 -4.24
CA ALA A 146 12.34 6.01 -3.35
C ALA A 146 13.54 6.66 -2.64
N ASN A 147 14.51 5.87 -2.18
CA ASN A 147 15.73 6.38 -1.55
C ASN A 147 16.63 7.20 -2.49
N ILE A 148 16.58 6.95 -3.80
CA ILE A 148 17.33 7.71 -4.80
C ILE A 148 16.55 8.96 -5.24
N LEU A 149 15.27 8.79 -5.58
CA LEU A 149 14.47 9.85 -6.20
C LEU A 149 13.92 10.85 -5.20
N ASN A 150 13.61 10.42 -3.97
CA ASN A 150 13.02 11.28 -2.95
C ASN A 150 13.28 10.77 -1.53
N ARG A 151 14.54 10.82 -1.10
CA ARG A 151 14.97 10.33 0.21
C ARG A 151 14.27 11.02 1.39
N GLU A 152 14.02 12.32 1.29
CA GLU A 152 13.33 13.05 2.36
C GLU A 152 11.89 12.55 2.55
N MET A 153 11.15 12.34 1.44
CA MET A 153 9.82 11.76 1.48
C MET A 153 9.84 10.38 2.13
N LEU A 154 10.80 9.53 1.76
CA LEU A 154 10.97 8.19 2.33
C LEU A 154 11.32 8.26 3.82
N GLY A 155 12.23 9.14 4.23
CA GLY A 155 12.63 9.32 5.63
C GLY A 155 11.48 9.74 6.54
N ARG A 156 10.55 10.55 6.03
CA ARG A 156 9.28 10.85 6.71
C ARG A 156 8.35 9.65 6.72
N PHE A 157 8.20 8.99 5.57
CA PHE A 157 7.31 7.82 5.45
C PHE A 157 7.70 6.71 6.42
N LEU A 158 8.99 6.45 6.61
CA LEU A 158 9.48 5.46 7.57
C LEU A 158 9.04 5.73 9.02
N LEU A 159 8.85 6.99 9.41
CA LEU A 159 8.32 7.33 10.72
C LEU A 159 6.78 7.30 10.78
N VAL A 160 6.11 7.55 9.66
CA VAL A 160 4.64 7.50 9.55
C VAL A 160 4.13 6.07 9.40
N PHE A 161 4.92 5.18 8.77
CA PHE A 161 4.50 3.80 8.48
C PHE A 161 4.10 3.00 9.73
N PRO A 162 4.82 3.07 10.87
CA PRO A 162 4.35 2.43 12.11
C PRO A 162 2.97 2.91 12.57
N VAL A 163 2.62 4.18 12.34
CA VAL A 163 1.28 4.71 12.64
C VAL A 163 0.25 4.15 11.66
N LEU A 164 0.60 4.05 10.37
CA LEU A 164 -0.24 3.42 9.34
C LEU A 164 -0.44 1.92 9.59
N CYS A 165 0.51 1.24 10.24
CA CYS A 165 0.37 -0.16 10.62
C CYS A 165 -0.81 -0.39 11.58
N ILE A 166 -1.22 0.61 12.38
CA ILE A 166 -2.33 0.47 13.33
C ILE A 166 -3.67 0.22 12.58
N PRO A 167 -4.16 1.13 11.72
CA PRO A 167 -5.37 0.86 10.94
C PRO A 167 -5.17 -0.28 9.94
N PHE A 168 -3.96 -0.48 9.42
CA PHE A 168 -3.66 -1.62 8.54
C PHE A 168 -3.91 -2.96 9.25
N VAL A 169 -3.40 -3.17 10.46
CA VAL A 169 -3.61 -4.43 11.19
C VAL A 169 -5.08 -4.67 11.49
N ILE A 170 -5.87 -3.61 11.72
CA ILE A 170 -7.32 -3.74 11.92
C ILE A 170 -8.00 -4.14 10.62
N VAL A 171 -7.77 -3.39 9.53
CA VAL A 171 -8.41 -3.61 8.23
C VAL A 171 -7.99 -4.95 7.64
N ASN A 172 -6.68 -5.16 7.46
CA ASN A 172 -6.18 -6.42 6.91
C ASN A 172 -6.47 -7.59 7.83
N GLY A 173 -6.43 -7.40 9.15
CA GLY A 173 -6.82 -8.44 10.10
C GLY A 173 -8.22 -8.97 9.81
N ILE A 174 -9.21 -8.08 9.63
CA ILE A 174 -10.58 -8.46 9.28
C ILE A 174 -10.63 -9.09 7.88
N LEU A 175 -9.96 -8.50 6.89
CA LEU A 175 -9.91 -9.05 5.52
C LEU A 175 -9.37 -10.50 5.52
N THR A 176 -8.38 -10.80 6.35
CA THR A 176 -7.78 -12.13 6.47
C THR A 176 -8.46 -13.01 7.53
N GLY A 177 -9.62 -12.64 8.05
CA GLY A 177 -10.47 -13.51 8.88
C GLY A 177 -10.49 -13.23 10.39
N THR A 178 -9.91 -12.13 10.85
CA THR A 178 -10.02 -11.73 12.27
C THR A 178 -11.45 -11.27 12.57
N GLY A 179 -12.12 -11.98 13.49
CA GLY A 179 -13.44 -11.58 13.99
C GLY A 179 -14.61 -11.93 13.07
N ILE A 180 -14.40 -12.78 12.06
CA ILE A 180 -15.43 -13.29 11.15
C ILE A 180 -15.25 -14.80 10.90
N GLU A 181 -16.25 -15.46 10.33
CA GLU A 181 -16.15 -16.87 9.93
C GLU A 181 -15.40 -17.00 8.60
N ASN A 182 -14.34 -17.80 8.54
CA ASN A 182 -13.41 -17.82 7.40
C ASN A 182 -12.81 -16.42 7.15
N GLU A 183 -12.35 -16.18 5.93
CA GLU A 183 -11.69 -14.94 5.54
C GLU A 183 -12.32 -14.34 4.29
N ILE A 184 -12.16 -13.02 4.12
CA ILE A 184 -12.54 -12.31 2.88
C ILE A 184 -11.49 -12.59 1.81
N VAL A 185 -10.22 -12.52 2.20
CA VAL A 185 -9.04 -12.77 1.37
C VAL A 185 -8.27 -13.94 1.97
N TRP A 186 -8.22 -15.05 1.24
CA TRP A 186 -7.51 -16.26 1.64
C TRP A 186 -6.19 -16.40 0.88
N TYR A 187 -5.22 -17.07 1.51
CA TYR A 187 -3.88 -17.25 0.98
C TYR A 187 -3.51 -18.72 0.96
N ASN A 188 -2.90 -19.17 -0.14
CA ASN A 188 -2.33 -20.50 -0.22
C ASN A 188 -1.05 -20.58 0.63
N ASN A 189 -1.06 -21.45 1.63
CA ASN A 189 0.08 -21.62 2.55
C ASN A 189 1.35 -22.13 1.86
N ASN A 190 1.26 -22.69 0.65
CA ASN A 190 2.43 -23.08 -0.14
C ASN A 190 3.11 -21.90 -0.83
N GLU A 191 2.40 -20.77 -0.99
CA GLU A 191 2.88 -19.60 -1.73
C GLU A 191 3.36 -18.45 -0.84
N ILE A 192 3.07 -18.52 0.46
CA ILE A 192 3.54 -17.57 1.48
C ILE A 192 4.61 -18.19 2.36
N ILE A 193 5.36 -17.38 3.10
CA ILE A 193 6.40 -17.82 4.05
C ILE A 193 5.80 -18.64 5.22
N GLY A 194 4.52 -18.41 5.53
CA GLY A 194 3.80 -19.05 6.62
C GLY A 194 3.83 -18.25 7.93
N TRP A 195 4.67 -17.23 8.03
CA TRP A 195 4.65 -16.26 9.14
C TRP A 195 3.45 -15.33 9.00
N ARG A 196 2.74 -15.09 10.11
CA ARG A 196 1.58 -14.23 10.17
C ARG A 196 1.60 -13.36 11.43
N LEU A 197 1.04 -12.14 11.34
CA LEU A 197 0.62 -11.37 12.50
C LEU A 197 -0.89 -11.53 12.66
N GLY A 198 -1.32 -12.29 13.67
CA GLY A 198 -2.71 -12.74 13.72
C GLY A 198 -3.02 -13.59 12.48
N THR A 199 -3.99 -13.17 11.67
CA THR A 199 -4.31 -13.84 10.40
C THR A 199 -3.58 -13.25 9.19
N ILE A 200 -2.88 -12.12 9.34
CA ILE A 200 -2.28 -11.37 8.22
C ILE A 200 -0.93 -11.98 7.82
N PRO A 201 -0.72 -12.37 6.55
CA PRO A 201 0.59 -12.79 6.05
C PRO A 201 1.68 -11.72 6.27
N PHE A 202 2.89 -12.16 6.60
CA PHE A 202 4.01 -11.25 6.83
C PHE A 202 4.35 -10.40 5.59
N GLU A 203 4.16 -10.96 4.40
CA GLU A 203 4.34 -10.31 3.11
C GLU A 203 3.48 -9.06 2.94
N ASP A 204 2.28 -9.03 3.51
CA ASP A 204 1.33 -7.93 3.32
C ASP A 204 1.86 -6.60 3.87
N PHE A 205 2.77 -6.63 4.85
CA PHE A 205 3.45 -5.42 5.32
C PHE A 205 4.36 -4.83 4.24
N PHE A 206 5.03 -5.66 3.45
CA PHE A 206 5.89 -5.23 2.33
C PHE A 206 5.05 -4.81 1.12
N TYR A 207 3.94 -5.51 0.89
CA TYR A 207 2.91 -5.14 -0.07
C TYR A 207 2.41 -3.71 0.24
N ALA A 208 1.88 -3.49 1.44
CA ALA A 208 1.34 -2.20 1.86
C ALA A 208 2.40 -1.10 1.83
N PHE A 209 3.61 -1.38 2.33
CA PHE A 209 4.72 -0.43 2.29
C PHE A 209 5.01 0.02 0.85
N SER A 210 5.23 -0.95 -0.04
CA SER A 210 5.60 -0.66 -1.43
C SER A 210 4.48 0.09 -2.17
N LEU A 211 3.22 -0.26 -1.92
CA LEU A 211 2.07 0.37 -2.55
C LEU A 211 1.97 1.85 -2.14
N ILE A 212 2.08 2.13 -0.85
CA ILE A 212 1.95 3.50 -0.34
C ILE A 212 3.17 4.34 -0.75
N VAL A 213 4.39 3.80 -0.68
CA VAL A 213 5.60 4.52 -1.13
C VAL A 213 5.54 4.82 -2.62
N LEU A 214 5.09 3.89 -3.46
CA LEU A 214 4.95 4.13 -4.89
C LEU A 214 3.96 5.25 -5.18
N ASN A 215 2.81 5.27 -4.48
CA ASN A 215 1.84 6.36 -4.55
C ASN A 215 2.43 7.72 -4.18
N LEU A 216 3.10 7.80 -3.03
CA LEU A 216 3.73 9.04 -2.56
C LEU A 216 4.83 9.51 -3.52
N LEU A 217 5.64 8.59 -4.02
CA LEU A 217 6.72 8.88 -4.95
C LEU A 217 6.18 9.48 -6.24
N LEU A 218 5.18 8.84 -6.87
CA LEU A 218 4.58 9.32 -8.11
C LEU A 218 3.88 10.67 -7.91
N LEU A 219 3.13 10.84 -6.81
CA LEU A 219 2.45 12.09 -6.48
C LEU A 219 3.45 13.25 -6.39
N GLU A 220 4.51 13.09 -5.59
CA GLU A 220 5.50 14.17 -5.41
C GLU A 220 6.32 14.42 -6.68
N LEU A 221 6.54 13.40 -7.52
CA LEU A 221 7.17 13.58 -8.84
C LEU A 221 6.28 14.40 -9.79
N PHE A 222 4.98 14.10 -9.85
CA PHE A 222 4.03 14.86 -10.67
C PHE A 222 3.88 16.30 -10.19
N GLU A 223 3.85 16.52 -8.88
CA GLU A 223 3.83 17.88 -8.32
C GLU A 223 5.11 18.65 -8.66
N LYS A 224 6.29 18.05 -8.48
CA LYS A 224 7.57 18.66 -8.85
C LYS A 224 7.65 18.97 -10.35
N TRP A 225 7.07 18.13 -11.20
CA TRP A 225 7.04 18.35 -12.65
C TRP A 225 6.13 19.52 -13.06
N ASP A 226 4.90 19.63 -12.50
CA ASP A 226 4.00 20.77 -12.78
C ASP A 226 4.62 22.10 -12.33
N LEU A 227 5.28 22.12 -11.17
CA LEU A 227 5.98 23.31 -10.67
C LEU A 227 7.11 23.75 -11.61
N LYS A 228 7.93 22.81 -12.09
CA LYS A 228 8.99 23.10 -13.07
C LYS A 228 8.44 23.59 -14.40
N ARG A 229 7.28 23.08 -14.84
CA ARG A 229 6.65 23.49 -16.10
C ARG A 229 6.11 24.92 -16.03
N LYS A 230 5.60 25.34 -14.87
CA LYS A 230 5.07 26.70 -14.64
C LYS A 230 6.14 27.75 -14.42
N ALA A 231 7.35 27.34 -14.05
CA ALA A 231 8.50 28.23 -13.86
C ALA A 231 9.27 28.53 -15.15
N LYS A 232 8.95 27.83 -16.25
CA LYS A 232 9.46 28.09 -17.60
C LYS A 232 8.45 28.94 -18.37
#